data_AF-A0A1R1XJK1-F1
#
_entry.id   AF-A0A1R1XJK1-F1
#
_cell.length_a   1.000
_cell.length_b   1.000
_cell.length_c   1.000
_cell.angle_alpha   90.00
_cell.angle_beta   90.00
_cell.angle_gamma   90.00
#
_symmetry.space_group_name_H-M   'P 1'
#
loop_
_entity.id
_entity.type
_entity.pdbx_description
1 polymer ?
#
loop_
_entity_poly.entity_id
_entity_poly.type
_entity_poly.pdbx_seq_one_letter_code
_entity_poly.pdbx_strand_id
1 'polypeptide(L)'
;MSQLVKSIAIICAFGLFTATSFPAFNTPNKFDENGNLCPLTQRVGIVCPVLCAKSASSCPSALNPELPCPDGNQRCPDGNCYSSCTSVVNPCLCDFSDSDFTSGAYVACSTYDSTVTIDQFDPSIKDSLIQLACAQQWGIAPANATADSIQSYVPEWSLQNFANLAFLNCPLPVEPNFDFKSSMFLWFYSIVSFATLTNILWFTYKKHMEKVPLYLIY
;
A
#
# COMPACT_ATOMS: atom_id res chain seq x y z
N MET A 1 -6.11 1.40 57.64
CA MET A 1 -6.55 1.99 56.35
C MET A 1 -5.33 2.56 55.63
N SER A 2 -4.30 1.76 55.35
CA SER A 2 -4.13 0.75 54.29
C SER A 2 -3.89 1.35 52.89
N GLN A 3 -2.59 1.37 52.53
CA GLN A 3 -2.02 1.64 51.20
C GLN A 3 -2.71 0.87 50.06
N LEU A 4 -3.43 -0.22 50.35
CA LEU A 4 -4.23 -0.96 49.37
C LEU A 4 -5.28 -0.11 48.64
N VAL A 5 -5.88 0.88 49.31
CA VAL A 5 -6.98 1.65 48.70
C VAL A 5 -6.45 2.64 47.65
N LYS A 6 -5.19 3.08 47.77
CA LYS A 6 -4.55 3.97 46.78
C LYS A 6 -4.09 3.21 45.54
N SER A 7 -3.69 1.94 45.67
CA SER A 7 -3.29 1.11 44.52
C SER A 7 -4.47 0.64 43.67
N ILE A 8 -5.66 0.46 44.26
CA ILE A 8 -6.87 0.04 43.52
C ILE A 8 -7.44 1.19 42.67
N ALA A 9 -7.27 2.45 43.10
CA ALA A 9 -7.77 3.61 42.36
C ALA A 9 -6.99 3.90 41.05
N ILE A 10 -5.71 3.53 40.99
CA ILE A 10 -4.85 3.78 39.81
C ILE A 10 -5.06 2.72 38.72
N ILE A 11 -5.44 1.49 39.09
CA ILE A 11 -5.69 0.40 38.14
C ILE A 11 -7.04 0.58 37.40
N CYS A 12 -8.03 1.26 38.00
CA CYS A 12 -9.30 1.55 37.34
C CYS A 12 -9.23 2.69 36.30
N ALA A 13 -8.21 3.55 36.34
CA ALA A 13 -8.12 4.70 35.43
C ALA A 13 -7.50 4.38 34.06
N PHE A 14 -6.80 3.24 33.92
CA PHE A 14 -6.08 2.87 32.69
C PHE A 14 -6.51 1.53 32.07
N GLY A 15 -7.51 0.85 32.65
CA GLY A 15 -7.79 -0.57 32.35
C GLY A 15 -8.89 -0.89 31.33
N LEU A 16 -9.60 0.08 30.73
CA LEU A 16 -10.79 -0.21 29.91
C LEU A 16 -10.90 0.70 28.67
N PHE A 17 -9.89 0.69 27.81
CA PHE A 17 -10.05 1.11 26.42
C PHE A 17 -9.37 0.11 25.47
N THR A 18 -9.74 -1.17 25.54
CA THR A 18 -9.61 -2.06 24.38
C THR A 18 -10.81 -1.81 23.47
N ALA A 19 -10.87 -0.63 22.86
CA ALA A 19 -11.82 -0.35 21.79
C ALA A 19 -11.26 -0.99 20.50
N THR A 20 -11.46 -2.30 20.34
CA THR A 20 -11.38 -2.93 19.01
C THR A 20 -12.70 -2.66 18.30
N SER A 21 -12.85 -1.47 17.75
CA SER A 21 -13.90 -1.23 16.76
C SER A 21 -13.37 -0.30 15.69
N PHE A 22 -12.71 -0.88 14.70
CA PHE A 22 -13.08 -0.48 13.35
C PHE A 22 -14.51 -0.98 13.18
N PRO A 23 -15.53 -0.10 13.04
CA PRO A 23 -16.73 -0.57 12.39
C PRO A 23 -16.26 -1.04 11.02
N ALA A 24 -16.33 -2.35 10.77
CA ALA A 24 -16.41 -2.83 9.40
C ALA A 24 -17.69 -2.19 8.88
N PHE A 25 -17.56 -0.97 8.32
CA PHE A 25 -18.62 -0.33 7.57
C PHE A 25 -19.15 -1.42 6.66
N ASN A 26 -20.42 -1.78 6.88
CA ASN A 26 -21.10 -2.92 6.28
C ASN A 26 -20.49 -3.22 4.92
N THR A 27 -19.86 -4.39 4.73
CA THR A 27 -19.35 -4.80 3.42
C THR A 27 -20.49 -4.56 2.43
N PRO A 28 -20.41 -3.54 1.55
CA PRO A 28 -21.59 -3.08 0.86
C PRO A 28 -22.17 -4.23 0.05
N ASN A 29 -23.43 -4.61 0.33
CA ASN A 29 -24.20 -5.63 -0.41
C ASN A 29 -23.46 -6.94 -0.71
N LYS A 30 -23.03 -7.67 0.31
CA LYS A 30 -22.62 -9.07 0.11
C LYS A 30 -23.80 -9.96 -0.30
N PHE A 31 -25.00 -9.65 0.15
CA PHE A 31 -26.22 -10.39 -0.16
C PHE A 31 -27.28 -9.49 -0.80
N ASP A 32 -28.09 -10.05 -1.68
CA ASP A 32 -29.26 -9.41 -2.28
C ASP A 32 -30.47 -9.38 -1.30
N GLU A 33 -31.59 -8.82 -1.75
CA GLU A 33 -32.85 -8.77 -0.98
C GLU A 33 -33.46 -10.14 -0.66
N ASN A 34 -32.99 -11.20 -1.34
CA ASN A 34 -33.43 -12.58 -1.15
C ASN A 34 -32.43 -13.40 -0.30
N GLY A 35 -31.35 -12.80 0.17
CA GLY A 35 -30.30 -13.46 0.95
C GLY A 35 -29.30 -14.27 0.13
N ASN A 36 -29.27 -14.12 -1.20
CA ASN A 36 -28.26 -14.75 -2.07
C ASN A 36 -27.00 -13.90 -2.15
N LEU A 37 -25.83 -14.53 -2.32
CA LEU A 37 -24.58 -13.80 -2.55
C LEU A 37 -24.66 -12.99 -3.86
N CYS A 38 -24.38 -11.70 -3.79
CA CYS A 38 -24.31 -10.86 -4.98
C CYS A 38 -23.23 -11.39 -5.93
N PRO A 39 -23.53 -11.57 -7.24
CA PRO A 39 -22.54 -12.03 -8.19
C PRO A 39 -21.44 -10.98 -8.36
N LEU A 40 -20.21 -11.46 -8.52
CA LEU A 40 -19.07 -10.59 -8.85
C LEU A 40 -19.28 -9.98 -10.23
N THR A 41 -19.19 -8.65 -10.32
CA THR A 41 -19.40 -7.91 -11.57
C THR A 41 -18.16 -7.97 -12.46
N GLN A 42 -18.38 -7.94 -13.77
CA GLN A 42 -17.30 -7.74 -14.74
C GLN A 42 -16.71 -6.32 -14.61
N ARG A 43 -15.40 -6.19 -14.78
CA ARG A 43 -14.70 -4.92 -14.93
C ARG A 43 -14.07 -4.84 -16.32
N VAL A 44 -14.47 -3.82 -17.07
CA VAL A 44 -13.93 -3.51 -18.41
C VAL A 44 -12.97 -2.33 -18.34
N GLY A 45 -12.12 -2.18 -19.34
CA GLY A 45 -11.28 -0.99 -19.47
C GLY A 45 -10.10 -0.95 -18.49
N ILE A 46 -9.66 -2.11 -17.98
CA ILE A 46 -8.54 -2.16 -17.05
C ILE A 46 -7.21 -2.05 -17.82
N VAL A 47 -6.37 -1.12 -17.40
CA VAL A 47 -5.03 -0.93 -17.95
C VAL A 47 -4.10 -1.97 -17.35
N CYS A 48 -3.29 -2.61 -18.20
CA CYS A 48 -2.31 -3.58 -17.74
C CYS A 48 -1.13 -2.91 -17.03
N PRO A 49 -0.61 -3.52 -15.95
CA PRO A 49 0.61 -3.03 -15.32
C PRO A 49 1.80 -3.15 -16.28
N VAL A 50 2.85 -2.36 -16.03
CA VAL A 50 4.09 -2.46 -16.80
C VAL A 50 4.72 -3.83 -16.57
N LEU A 51 5.12 -4.48 -17.67
CA LEU A 51 5.89 -5.72 -17.63
C LEU A 51 7.38 -5.38 -17.73
N CYS A 52 8.16 -5.93 -16.81
CA CYS A 52 9.60 -5.75 -16.74
C CYS A 52 10.31 -7.03 -17.21
N ALA A 53 11.35 -6.88 -18.02
CA ALA A 53 12.10 -8.00 -18.59
C ALA A 53 13.62 -7.81 -18.41
N LYS A 54 14.39 -8.88 -18.34
CA LYS A 54 15.87 -8.79 -18.23
C LYS A 54 16.53 -8.19 -19.47
N SER A 55 15.87 -8.34 -20.61
CA SER A 55 16.26 -7.75 -21.87
C SER A 55 15.01 -7.42 -22.67
N ALA A 56 15.11 -6.47 -23.59
CA ALA A 56 14.01 -6.13 -24.48
C ALA A 56 13.55 -7.37 -25.28
N SER A 57 14.48 -8.22 -25.71
CA SER A 57 14.19 -9.48 -26.42
C SER A 57 13.43 -10.53 -25.60
N SER A 58 13.38 -10.40 -24.27
CA SER A 58 12.65 -11.33 -23.41
C SER A 58 11.16 -10.97 -23.28
N CYS A 59 10.74 -9.81 -23.80
CA CYS A 59 9.36 -9.37 -23.78
C CYS A 59 8.49 -10.24 -24.73
N PRO A 60 7.22 -10.48 -24.39
CA PRO A 60 6.31 -11.20 -25.27
C PRO A 60 6.10 -10.42 -26.58
N SER A 61 5.72 -11.14 -27.65
CA SER A 61 5.51 -10.56 -28.97
C SER A 61 4.43 -9.46 -29.00
N ALA A 62 3.44 -9.56 -28.11
CA ALA A 62 2.41 -8.53 -27.94
C ALA A 62 2.97 -7.18 -27.42
N LEU A 63 4.13 -7.22 -26.75
CA LEU A 63 4.83 -6.06 -26.20
C LEU A 63 6.19 -5.87 -26.90
N ASN A 64 6.35 -6.42 -28.10
CA ASN A 64 7.65 -6.60 -28.73
C ASN A 64 8.40 -5.26 -28.88
N PRO A 65 9.46 -5.03 -28.10
CA PRO A 65 10.24 -3.81 -28.19
C PRO A 65 11.23 -3.84 -29.36
N GLU A 66 11.39 -4.97 -30.05
CA GLU A 66 12.16 -5.11 -31.30
C GLU A 66 11.44 -4.49 -32.50
N LEU A 67 10.17 -4.08 -32.36
CA LEU A 67 9.56 -3.22 -33.36
C LEU A 67 10.36 -1.91 -33.42
N PRO A 68 10.94 -1.59 -34.60
CA PRO A 68 11.74 -0.38 -34.76
C PRO A 68 10.87 0.82 -34.41
N CYS A 69 11.43 1.68 -33.57
CA CYS A 69 10.76 2.89 -33.16
C CYS A 69 10.48 3.78 -34.39
N PRO A 70 9.30 4.41 -34.46
CA PRO A 70 8.97 5.33 -35.55
C PRO A 70 9.99 6.48 -35.61
N ASP A 71 10.19 7.02 -36.81
CA ASP A 71 10.99 8.22 -37.07
C ASP A 71 12.49 8.13 -36.70
N GLY A 72 13.04 6.91 -36.66
CA GLY A 72 14.45 6.69 -36.31
C GLY A 72 14.75 6.95 -34.83
N ASN A 73 13.72 7.02 -34.00
CA ASN A 73 13.85 7.06 -32.55
C ASN A 73 14.50 5.75 -32.04
N GLN A 74 14.98 5.77 -30.81
CA GLN A 74 15.50 4.60 -30.12
C GLN A 74 14.58 4.21 -28.96
N ARG A 75 14.54 2.91 -28.68
CA ARG A 75 13.81 2.36 -27.55
C ARG A 75 14.59 2.66 -26.27
N CYS A 76 13.96 3.33 -25.32
CA CYS A 76 14.56 3.66 -24.04
C CYS A 76 14.23 2.61 -22.97
N PRO A 77 14.90 2.67 -21.80
CA PRO A 77 14.71 1.69 -20.71
C PRO A 77 13.29 1.61 -20.14
N ASP A 78 12.46 2.63 -20.37
CA ASP A 78 11.05 2.67 -19.99
C ASP A 78 10.13 1.96 -21.00
N GLY A 79 10.69 1.37 -22.05
CA GLY A 79 9.94 0.67 -23.07
C GLY A 79 9.32 1.60 -24.12
N ASN A 80 9.48 2.92 -24.04
CA ASN A 80 8.96 3.86 -25.03
C ASN A 80 10.03 4.33 -26.02
N CYS A 81 9.58 4.91 -27.13
CA CYS A 81 10.43 5.42 -28.19
C CYS A 81 10.71 6.90 -28.00
N TYR A 82 11.99 7.28 -27.96
CA TYR A 82 12.43 8.68 -27.88
C TYR A 82 13.57 8.95 -28.86
N SER A 83 13.79 10.22 -29.18
CA SER A 83 14.98 10.64 -29.91
C SER A 83 16.26 10.48 -29.07
N SER A 84 16.18 10.66 -27.75
CA SER A 84 17.28 10.46 -26.80
C SER A 84 16.79 9.90 -25.46
N CYS A 85 17.53 8.95 -24.89
CA CYS A 85 17.21 8.35 -23.58
C CYS A 85 17.86 9.06 -22.38
N THR A 86 18.54 10.20 -22.56
CA THR A 86 19.34 10.85 -21.50
C THR A 86 18.53 11.26 -20.26
N SER A 87 17.23 11.51 -20.40
CA SER A 87 16.34 11.93 -19.30
C SER A 87 15.25 10.91 -18.99
N VAL A 88 15.35 9.70 -19.55
CA VAL A 88 14.31 8.67 -19.40
C VAL A 88 14.63 7.80 -18.20
N VAL A 89 13.75 7.82 -17.21
CA VAL A 89 13.87 7.00 -16.01
C VAL A 89 13.25 5.64 -16.28
N ASN A 90 13.97 4.58 -15.93
CA ASN A 90 13.49 3.23 -16.04
C ASN A 90 12.53 2.90 -14.87
N PRO A 91 11.23 2.70 -15.11
CA PRO A 91 10.28 2.42 -14.05
C PRO A 91 10.55 1.06 -13.38
N CYS A 92 11.15 0.11 -14.09
CA CYS A 92 11.46 -1.22 -13.57
C CYS A 92 12.60 -1.26 -12.56
N LEU A 93 13.30 -0.14 -12.36
CA LEU A 93 14.32 -0.02 -11.32
C LEU A 93 13.74 0.29 -9.94
N CYS A 94 12.48 0.76 -9.83
CA CYS A 94 11.88 1.08 -8.53
C CYS A 94 12.74 1.98 -7.63
N ASP A 95 13.37 3.01 -8.23
CA ASP A 95 14.33 3.93 -7.59
C ASP A 95 15.63 3.29 -7.07
N PHE A 96 15.88 2.01 -7.36
CA PHE A 96 17.18 1.37 -7.13
C PHE A 96 18.18 1.71 -8.24
N SER A 97 19.46 1.59 -7.92
CA SER A 97 20.53 1.72 -8.89
C SER A 97 20.75 0.40 -9.63
N ASP A 98 21.26 0.45 -10.87
CA ASP A 98 21.59 -0.76 -11.64
C ASP A 98 22.56 -1.70 -10.88
N SER A 99 23.44 -1.14 -10.04
CA SER A 99 24.37 -1.89 -9.20
C SER A 99 23.72 -2.69 -8.08
N ASP A 100 22.48 -2.38 -7.71
CA ASP A 100 21.76 -3.11 -6.66
C ASP A 100 21.22 -4.47 -7.16
N PHE A 101 21.21 -4.69 -8.47
CA PHE A 101 20.71 -5.92 -9.09
C PHE A 101 21.82 -6.96 -9.25
N THR A 102 21.62 -8.16 -8.68
CA THR A 102 22.61 -9.24 -8.74
C THR A 102 22.77 -9.88 -10.12
N SER A 103 21.79 -9.71 -11.00
CA SER A 103 21.72 -10.40 -12.29
C SER A 103 21.30 -9.46 -13.43
N GLY A 104 21.74 -8.19 -13.35
CA GLY A 104 21.37 -7.14 -14.29
C GLY A 104 20.00 -6.51 -14.01
N ALA A 105 19.90 -5.23 -14.32
CA ALA A 105 18.69 -4.44 -14.22
C ALA A 105 17.59 -4.95 -15.15
N TYR A 106 16.34 -4.79 -14.72
CA TYR A 106 15.19 -4.95 -15.59
C TYR A 106 15.06 -3.77 -16.54
N VAL A 107 14.52 -4.00 -17.73
CA VAL A 107 14.02 -2.97 -18.65
C VAL A 107 12.51 -3.14 -18.81
N ALA A 108 11.78 -2.04 -19.02
CA ALA A 108 10.35 -2.13 -19.29
C ALA A 108 10.10 -2.62 -20.73
N CYS A 109 9.12 -3.52 -20.87
CA CYS A 109 8.57 -3.87 -22.17
C CYS A 109 7.79 -2.70 -22.77
N SER A 110 7.50 -2.73 -24.08
CA SER A 110 6.75 -1.65 -24.73
C SER A 110 5.40 -1.43 -24.06
N THR A 111 4.99 -0.17 -23.97
CA THR A 111 3.68 0.21 -23.43
C THR A 111 2.56 -0.53 -24.16
N TYR A 112 1.60 -1.04 -23.39
CA TYR A 112 0.42 -1.72 -23.90
C TYR A 112 -0.78 -0.77 -23.84
N ASP A 113 -1.18 -0.24 -25.00
CA ASP A 113 -2.27 0.76 -25.08
C ASP A 113 -3.68 0.15 -25.02
N SER A 114 -3.79 -1.17 -25.05
CA SER A 114 -5.08 -1.86 -24.96
C SER A 114 -5.48 -2.15 -23.53
N THR A 115 -6.78 -2.29 -23.31
CA THR A 115 -7.35 -2.62 -22.00
C THR A 115 -7.84 -4.06 -21.97
N VAL A 116 -7.84 -4.66 -20.78
CA VAL A 116 -8.36 -6.00 -20.54
C VAL A 116 -9.71 -5.93 -19.82
N THR A 117 -10.47 -7.00 -19.99
CA THR A 117 -11.74 -7.22 -19.29
C THR A 117 -11.58 -8.39 -18.34
N ILE A 118 -12.05 -8.21 -17.10
CA ILE A 118 -11.97 -9.20 -16.03
C ILE A 118 -13.39 -9.58 -15.64
N ASP A 119 -13.73 -10.84 -15.88
CA ASP A 119 -14.96 -11.44 -15.40
C ASP A 119 -14.83 -11.76 -13.91
N GLN A 120 -15.95 -11.72 -13.19
CA GLN A 120 -16.01 -12.04 -11.75
C GLN A 120 -14.94 -11.30 -10.93
N PHE A 121 -14.87 -9.97 -11.09
CA PHE A 121 -13.85 -9.17 -10.42
C PHE A 121 -14.02 -9.19 -8.89
N ASP A 122 -13.04 -9.78 -8.21
CA ASP A 122 -12.92 -9.77 -6.76
C ASP A 122 -11.90 -8.69 -6.31
N PRO A 123 -12.34 -7.61 -5.62
CA PRO A 123 -11.44 -6.58 -5.12
C PRO A 123 -10.37 -7.08 -4.16
N SER A 124 -10.58 -8.21 -3.48
CA SER A 124 -9.63 -8.79 -2.52
C SER A 124 -8.40 -9.40 -3.19
N ILE A 125 -8.50 -9.81 -4.46
CA ILE A 125 -7.41 -10.40 -5.26
C ILE A 125 -7.21 -9.66 -6.59
N LYS A 126 -7.57 -8.37 -6.62
CA LYS A 126 -7.59 -7.54 -7.83
C LYS A 126 -6.27 -7.59 -8.60
N ASP A 127 -5.13 -7.51 -7.92
CA ASP A 127 -3.83 -7.35 -8.59
C ASP A 127 -3.45 -8.64 -9.33
N SER A 128 -3.67 -9.80 -8.71
CA SER A 128 -3.47 -11.11 -9.34
C SER A 128 -4.44 -11.35 -10.50
N LEU A 129 -5.69 -10.90 -10.42
CA LEU A 129 -6.66 -10.99 -11.51
C LEU A 129 -6.27 -10.12 -12.70
N ILE A 130 -5.81 -8.90 -12.44
CA ILE A 130 -5.33 -7.98 -13.49
C ILE A 130 -4.09 -8.56 -14.17
N GLN A 131 -3.12 -9.01 -13.39
CA GLN A 131 -1.90 -9.65 -13.90
C GLN A 131 -2.20 -10.88 -14.75
N LEU A 132 -3.12 -11.74 -14.30
CA LEU A 132 -3.56 -12.92 -15.06
C LEU A 132 -4.18 -12.54 -16.39
N ALA A 133 -5.15 -11.61 -16.41
CA ALA A 133 -5.82 -11.19 -17.63
C ALA A 133 -4.83 -10.60 -18.65
N CYS A 134 -3.88 -9.80 -18.18
CA CYS A 134 -2.82 -9.23 -19.01
C CYS A 134 -1.83 -10.30 -19.50
N ALA A 135 -1.40 -11.22 -18.64
CA ALA A 135 -0.50 -12.31 -19.03
C ALA A 135 -1.14 -13.25 -20.06
N GLN A 136 -2.45 -13.50 -19.97
CA GLN A 136 -3.19 -14.27 -20.96
C GLN A 136 -3.30 -13.51 -22.29
N GLN A 137 -3.61 -12.22 -22.23
CA GLN A 137 -3.69 -11.36 -23.41
C GLN A 137 -2.35 -11.26 -24.15
N TRP A 138 -1.23 -11.30 -23.42
CA TRP A 138 0.12 -11.29 -24.00
C TRP A 138 0.65 -12.69 -24.37
N GLY A 139 -0.12 -13.75 -24.13
CA GLY A 139 0.26 -15.13 -24.44
C GLY A 139 1.36 -15.70 -23.54
N ILE A 140 1.60 -15.11 -22.37
CA ILE A 140 2.56 -15.61 -21.37
C ILE A 140 1.92 -16.72 -20.53
N ALA A 141 0.67 -16.50 -20.09
CA ALA A 141 -0.10 -17.47 -19.33
C ALA A 141 -1.15 -18.14 -20.22
N PRO A 142 -1.41 -19.44 -20.06
CA PRO A 142 -2.46 -20.11 -20.80
C PRO A 142 -3.86 -19.71 -20.30
N ALA A 143 -4.89 -19.91 -21.13
CA ALA A 143 -6.27 -19.54 -20.81
C ALA A 143 -6.86 -20.27 -19.58
N ASN A 144 -6.29 -21.43 -19.20
CA ASN A 144 -6.69 -22.20 -18.02
C ASN A 144 -5.93 -21.80 -16.74
N ALA A 145 -5.01 -20.83 -16.82
CA ALA A 145 -4.33 -20.32 -15.64
C ALA A 145 -5.32 -19.61 -14.70
N THR A 146 -5.03 -19.70 -13.41
CA THR A 146 -5.81 -19.11 -12.31
C THR A 146 -4.98 -18.02 -11.62
N ALA A 147 -5.65 -17.16 -10.83
CA ALA A 147 -5.01 -16.08 -10.09
C ALA A 147 -3.88 -16.59 -9.18
N ASP A 148 -4.03 -17.79 -8.60
CA ASP A 148 -3.03 -18.41 -7.73
C ASP A 148 -1.80 -18.93 -8.49
N SER A 149 -1.97 -19.28 -9.77
CA SER A 149 -0.91 -19.84 -10.61
C SER A 149 -0.06 -18.79 -11.33
N ILE A 150 -0.45 -17.52 -11.32
CA ILE A 150 0.22 -16.46 -12.11
C ILE A 150 1.71 -16.35 -11.80
N GLN A 151 2.08 -16.52 -10.53
CA GLN A 151 3.47 -16.44 -10.06
C GLN A 151 4.38 -17.53 -10.64
N SER A 152 3.81 -18.62 -11.16
CA SER A 152 4.57 -19.66 -11.87
C SER A 152 4.96 -19.24 -13.29
N TYR A 153 4.25 -18.28 -13.87
CA TYR A 153 4.49 -17.77 -15.24
C TYR A 153 5.25 -16.45 -15.20
N VAL A 154 4.83 -15.53 -14.34
CA VAL A 154 5.46 -14.23 -14.12
C VAL A 154 5.65 -14.06 -12.62
N PRO A 155 6.86 -14.31 -12.10
CA PRO A 155 7.13 -14.15 -10.68
C PRO A 155 7.14 -12.68 -10.26
N GLU A 156 7.07 -12.47 -8.95
CA GLU A 156 7.15 -11.14 -8.37
C GLU A 156 8.50 -10.47 -8.67
N TRP A 157 8.44 -9.14 -8.77
CA TRP A 157 9.63 -8.31 -8.89
C TRP A 157 10.52 -8.47 -7.63
N SER A 158 11.83 -8.51 -7.82
CA SER A 158 12.80 -8.58 -6.71
C SER A 158 14.17 -8.07 -7.15
N LEU A 159 15.03 -7.76 -6.18
CA LEU A 159 16.41 -7.33 -6.43
C LEU A 159 17.35 -8.49 -6.80
N GLN A 160 17.08 -9.66 -6.23
CA GLN A 160 17.86 -10.88 -6.44
C GLN A 160 17.47 -11.63 -7.72
N ASN A 161 16.59 -11.05 -8.53
CA ASN A 161 15.70 -11.79 -9.40
C ASN A 161 16.43 -12.50 -10.54
N PHE A 162 16.18 -13.82 -10.61
CA PHE A 162 16.68 -14.72 -11.63
C PHE A 162 15.70 -14.88 -12.81
N ALA A 163 14.48 -14.38 -12.68
CA ALA A 163 13.46 -14.54 -13.70
C ALA A 163 13.62 -13.53 -14.84
N ASN A 164 13.32 -14.00 -16.06
CA ASN A 164 13.40 -13.17 -17.26
C ASN A 164 12.31 -12.09 -17.32
N LEU A 165 11.20 -12.30 -16.61
CA LEU A 165 10.00 -11.45 -16.61
C LEU A 165 9.52 -11.23 -15.18
N ALA A 166 9.00 -10.04 -14.90
CA ALA A 166 8.33 -9.69 -13.66
C ALA A 166 7.31 -8.58 -13.92
N PHE A 167 6.17 -8.60 -13.22
CA PHE A 167 5.30 -7.43 -13.19
C PHE A 167 5.94 -6.32 -12.38
N LEU A 168 5.76 -5.07 -12.81
CA LEU A 168 6.22 -3.92 -12.04
C LEU A 168 5.44 -3.84 -10.73
N ASN A 169 6.05 -4.35 -9.67
CA ASN A 169 5.57 -4.22 -8.30
C ASN A 169 6.73 -3.81 -7.42
N CYS A 170 6.90 -2.51 -7.23
CA CYS A 170 7.99 -1.98 -6.44
C CYS A 170 7.78 -2.30 -4.96
N PRO A 171 8.85 -2.69 -4.23
CA PRO A 171 8.74 -2.88 -2.80
C PRO A 171 8.31 -1.55 -2.20
N LEU A 172 7.32 -1.62 -1.31
CA LEU A 172 6.91 -0.45 -0.55
C LEU A 172 8.15 0.08 0.18
N PRO A 173 8.40 1.41 0.15
CA PRO A 173 9.46 1.98 0.96
C PRO A 173 9.20 1.55 2.40
N VAL A 174 10.26 1.14 3.10
CA VAL A 174 10.15 0.70 4.49
C VAL A 174 9.43 1.78 5.26
N GLU A 175 8.25 1.45 5.82
CA GLU A 175 7.47 2.42 6.57
C GLU A 175 8.38 3.03 7.64
N PRO A 176 8.41 4.37 7.77
CA PRO A 176 9.23 4.99 8.79
C PRO A 176 8.79 4.44 10.14
N ASN A 177 9.74 3.91 10.90
CA ASN A 177 9.44 3.39 12.23
C ASN A 177 9.08 4.56 13.14
N PHE A 178 7.78 4.74 13.38
CA PHE A 178 7.27 5.73 14.32
C PHE A 178 7.48 5.23 15.75
N ASP A 179 8.66 5.51 16.31
CA ASP A 179 8.91 5.29 17.73
C ASP A 179 8.23 6.40 18.55
N PHE A 180 7.47 6.02 19.59
CA PHE A 180 6.90 6.94 20.58
C PHE A 180 7.97 7.72 21.37
N LYS A 181 9.24 7.33 21.25
CA LYS A 181 10.39 8.06 21.79
C LYS A 181 10.94 9.13 20.84
N SER A 182 10.43 9.21 19.61
CA SER A 182 10.89 10.24 18.67
C SER A 182 10.55 11.64 19.18
N SER A 183 11.37 12.61 18.78
CA SER A 183 11.29 14.00 19.26
C SER A 183 9.89 14.59 19.13
N MET A 184 9.17 14.28 18.04
CA MET A 184 7.80 14.72 17.80
C MET A 184 6.84 14.30 18.93
N PHE A 185 6.90 13.02 19.37
CA PHE A 185 6.01 12.53 20.42
C PHE A 185 6.39 13.06 21.81
N LEU A 186 7.67 13.28 22.08
CA LEU A 186 8.11 13.90 23.34
C LEU A 186 7.50 15.31 23.50
N TRP A 187 7.51 16.10 22.42
CA TRP A 187 6.84 17.41 22.42
C TRP A 187 5.34 17.30 22.60
N PHE A 188 4.69 16.38 21.87
CA PHE A 188 3.27 16.12 22.01
C PHE A 188 2.90 15.76 23.47
N TYR A 189 3.61 14.81 24.09
CA TYR A 189 3.38 14.41 25.47
C TYR A 189 3.65 15.52 26.47
N SER A 190 4.68 16.34 26.23
CA SER A 190 4.98 17.52 27.08
C SER A 190 3.82 18.52 27.07
N ILE A 191 3.29 18.86 25.90
CA ILE A 191 2.17 19.79 25.74
C ILE A 191 0.91 19.23 26.40
N VAL A 192 0.56 17.97 26.12
CA VAL A 192 -0.63 17.32 26.70
C VAL A 192 -0.51 17.22 28.22
N SER A 193 0.67 16.86 28.73
CA SER A 193 0.91 16.77 30.18
C SER A 193 0.82 18.14 30.85
N PHE A 194 1.38 19.19 30.24
CA PHE A 194 1.31 20.55 30.75
C PHE A 194 -0.14 21.08 30.80
N ALA A 195 -0.91 20.88 29.73
CA ALA A 195 -2.31 21.25 29.67
C ALA A 195 -3.14 20.50 30.73
N THR A 196 -2.90 19.20 30.89
CA THR A 196 -3.58 18.36 31.88
C THR A 196 -3.23 18.80 33.31
N LEU A 197 -1.96 19.03 33.61
CA LEU A 197 -1.48 19.50 34.92
C LEU A 197 -2.11 20.85 35.28
N THR A 198 -2.13 21.79 34.33
CA THR A 198 -2.71 23.12 34.52
C THR A 198 -4.20 23.03 34.86
N ASN A 199 -4.96 22.17 34.16
CA ASN A 199 -6.37 21.94 34.45
C ASN A 199 -6.60 21.29 35.83
N ILE A 200 -5.76 20.32 36.22
CA ILE A 200 -5.84 19.67 37.54
C ILE A 200 -5.57 20.69 38.66
N LEU A 201 -4.54 21.53 38.50
CA LEU A 201 -4.20 22.58 39.45
C LEU A 201 -5.33 23.60 39.57
N TRP A 202 -5.87 24.06 38.44
CA TRP A 202 -7.02 24.98 38.41
C TRP A 202 -8.25 24.39 39.11
N PHE A 203 -8.61 23.15 38.78
CA PHE A 203 -9.73 22.46 39.41
C PHE A 203 -9.56 22.33 40.93
N THR A 204 -8.35 21.97 41.37
CA THR A 204 -8.02 21.85 42.79
C THR A 204 -8.12 23.21 43.49
N TYR A 205 -7.55 24.26 42.88
CA TYR A 205 -7.65 25.63 43.38
C TYR A 205 -9.10 26.08 43.56
N LYS A 206 -9.94 25.92 42.52
CA LYS A 206 -11.37 26.27 42.58
C LYS A 206 -12.10 25.51 43.68
N LYS A 207 -11.89 24.20 43.77
CA LYS A 207 -12.52 23.35 44.79
C LYS A 207 -12.14 23.75 46.23
N HIS A 208 -10.92 24.23 46.46
CA HIS A 208 -10.47 24.65 47.80
C HIS A 208 -10.89 26.07 48.16
N MET A 209 -10.74 27.01 47.23
CA MET A 209 -11.01 28.43 47.52
C MET A 209 -12.50 28.78 47.48
N GLU A 210 -13.29 28.15 46.61
CA GLU A 210 -14.73 28.44 46.50
C GLU A 210 -15.58 27.70 47.54
N LYS A 211 -14.97 26.74 48.25
CA LYS A 211 -15.61 26.10 49.41
C LYS A 211 -15.42 26.85 50.71
N VAL A 212 -14.72 27.99 50.71
CA VAL A 212 -14.72 28.90 51.87
C VAL A 212 -16.10 29.57 51.90
N PRO A 213 -17.00 29.17 52.81
CA PRO A 213 -18.30 29.81 52.90
C PRO A 213 -18.07 31.25 53.35
N LEU A 214 -18.77 32.17 52.71
CA LEU A 214 -18.81 33.60 53.01
C LEU A 214 -19.54 33.87 54.35
N TYR A 215 -19.15 33.16 55.42
CA TYR A 215 -19.75 33.20 56.76
C TYR A 215 -18.83 33.86 57.82
N LEU A 216 -17.74 34.49 57.40
CA LEU A 216 -16.83 35.25 58.28
C LEU A 216 -16.63 36.70 57.82
N ILE A 217 -17.65 37.29 57.20
CA ILE A 217 -17.73 38.74 56.96
C ILE A 217 -19.16 39.19 57.28
N TYR A 218 -19.56 39.11 58.55
CA TYR A 218 -20.55 39.98 59.20
C TYR A 218 -20.37 39.87 60.72
#